data_AF-A0A150RNN7-F1
#
_entry.id   AF-A0A150RNN7-F1
#
_cell.length_a   1.000
_cell.length_b   1.000
_cell.length_c   1.000
_cell.angle_alpha   90.00
_cell.angle_beta   90.00
_cell.angle_gamma   90.00
#
_symmetry.space_group_name_H-M   'P 1'
#
loop_
_entity.id
_entity.type
_entity.pdbx_description
1 polymer ?
#
loop_
_entity_poly.entity_id
_entity_poly.type
_entity_poly.pdbx_seq_one_letter_code
_entity_poly.pdbx_strand_id
1 'polypeptide(L)'
;SIDGFRWELPCDQDPGNRDECTTSARVDETRTFGGSPDTTYQVTVRLRGVVEPMTYQGGTSDGMHFRVGGSPSNPTYNIYSFAVSDPPEVYYLNDNPTVGHDTFIIDHTKTIPIRGGATVTFVGDGQNAVEIANFKHLVVDGIPPAPEPFIGQFIQLDVLSVEAAQP
;
A
#
# COMPACT_ATOMS: atom_id res chain seq x y z
N SER A 1 -10.52 9.36 9.06
CA SER A 1 -9.54 8.49 9.77
C SER A 1 -8.65 7.83 8.73
N ILE A 2 -7.39 7.51 9.08
CA ILE A 2 -6.53 6.64 8.28
C ILE A 2 -6.63 5.17 8.70
N ASP A 3 -7.11 4.91 9.92
CA ASP A 3 -7.32 3.56 10.45
C ASP A 3 -8.40 2.81 9.67
N GLY A 4 -8.10 1.56 9.31
CA GLY A 4 -8.93 0.70 8.47
C GLY A 4 -9.01 1.14 7.01
N PHE A 5 -8.21 2.10 6.57
CA PHE A 5 -8.26 2.56 5.19
C PHE A 5 -7.73 1.46 4.25
N ARG A 6 -8.49 1.25 3.16
CA ARG A 6 -8.26 0.17 2.20
C ARG A 6 -8.27 0.72 0.80
N TRP A 7 -7.39 0.17 -0.01
CA TRP A 7 -7.06 0.62 -1.34
C TRP A 7 -7.13 -0.60 -2.22
N GLU A 8 -8.06 -0.58 -3.15
CA GLU A 8 -8.37 -1.74 -3.95
C GLU A 8 -8.16 -1.39 -5.41
N LEU A 9 -7.45 -2.27 -6.10
CA LEU A 9 -7.45 -2.38 -7.55
C LEU A 9 -8.18 -3.69 -7.88
N PRO A 10 -9.52 -3.73 -7.81
CA PRO A 10 -10.29 -4.90 -8.20
C PRO A 10 -10.10 -5.16 -9.69
N CYS A 11 -10.12 -6.44 -10.07
CA CYS A 11 -10.29 -6.75 -11.48
C CYS A 11 -11.70 -6.33 -11.94
N ASP A 12 -11.82 -5.75 -13.13
CA ASP A 12 -13.12 -5.37 -13.69
C ASP A 12 -14.04 -6.60 -13.90
N GLN A 13 -13.41 -7.76 -14.10
CA GLN A 13 -14.05 -9.06 -14.22
C GLN A 13 -13.20 -10.12 -13.52
N ASP A 14 -13.84 -11.19 -13.05
CA ASP A 14 -13.13 -12.36 -12.55
C ASP A 14 -12.20 -12.92 -13.64
N PRO A 15 -10.88 -12.93 -13.41
CA PRO A 15 -9.91 -13.42 -14.39
C PRO A 15 -9.97 -14.94 -14.58
N GLY A 16 -10.59 -15.69 -13.66
CA GLY A 16 -10.52 -17.15 -13.61
C GLY A 16 -9.07 -17.61 -13.43
N ASN A 17 -8.57 -18.42 -14.36
CA ASN A 17 -7.20 -18.93 -14.33
C ASN A 17 -6.18 -18.03 -15.06
N ARG A 18 -6.58 -16.84 -15.51
CA ARG A 18 -5.65 -15.88 -16.15
C ARG A 18 -4.77 -15.24 -15.08
N ASP A 19 -3.50 -15.03 -15.43
CA ASP A 19 -2.53 -14.37 -14.57
C ASP A 19 -2.62 -12.85 -14.60
N GLU A 20 -3.39 -12.29 -15.53
CA GLU A 20 -3.66 -10.86 -15.65
C GLU A 20 -5.16 -10.58 -15.68
N CYS A 21 -5.53 -9.37 -15.27
CA CYS A 21 -6.87 -8.82 -15.41
C CYS A 21 -6.82 -7.32 -15.72
N THR A 22 -7.89 -6.78 -16.29
CA THR A 22 -8.02 -5.32 -16.42
C THR A 22 -8.51 -4.73 -15.10
N THR A 23 -8.05 -3.53 -14.77
CA THR A 23 -8.65 -2.71 -13.73
C THR A 23 -8.93 -1.31 -14.25
N SER A 24 -10.14 -0.82 -13.98
CA SER A 24 -10.53 0.58 -14.20
C SER A 24 -10.40 1.41 -12.92
N ALA A 25 -10.11 0.77 -11.79
CA ALA A 25 -9.99 1.45 -10.50
C ALA A 25 -8.66 2.20 -10.41
N ARG A 26 -8.73 3.35 -9.75
CA ARG A 26 -7.58 4.13 -9.29
C ARG A 26 -7.96 4.71 -7.95
N VAL A 27 -7.06 4.64 -6.99
CA VAL A 27 -7.25 5.33 -5.70
C VAL A 27 -6.23 6.47 -5.60
N ASP A 28 -6.73 7.65 -5.28
CA ASP A 28 -5.97 8.88 -5.00
C ASP A 28 -6.75 9.64 -3.92
N GLU A 29 -6.61 9.19 -2.68
CA GLU A 29 -7.41 9.62 -1.55
C GLU A 29 -6.53 10.35 -0.55
N THR A 30 -6.97 11.52 -0.07
CA THR A 30 -6.23 12.27 0.96
C THR A 30 -7.03 12.34 2.24
N ARG A 31 -6.35 12.08 3.37
CA ARG A 31 -6.91 12.18 4.72
C ARG A 31 -6.06 13.11 5.56
N THR A 32 -6.68 13.95 6.38
CA THR A 32 -5.96 14.74 7.39
C THR A 32 -5.76 13.89 8.65
N PHE A 33 -4.53 13.84 9.14
CA PHE A 33 -4.19 13.24 10.42
C PHE A 33 -4.58 14.19 11.56
N GLY A 34 -5.24 13.66 12.58
CA GLY A 34 -5.64 14.44 13.76
C GLY A 34 -4.46 14.77 14.68
N GLY A 35 -4.75 15.30 15.86
CA GLY A 35 -3.73 15.65 16.86
C GLY A 35 -3.28 17.10 16.78
N SER A 36 -2.35 17.48 17.67
CA SER A 36 -1.83 18.85 17.74
C SER A 36 -0.85 19.12 16.60
N PRO A 37 -0.95 20.27 15.89
CA PRO A 37 0.02 20.65 14.87
C PRO A 37 1.43 20.88 15.42
N ASP A 38 1.58 21.08 16.73
CA ASP A 38 2.88 21.26 17.38
C ASP A 38 3.52 19.92 17.81
N THR A 39 2.91 18.78 17.46
CA THR A 39 3.37 17.45 17.89
C THR A 39 3.56 16.52 16.71
N THR A 40 4.73 15.89 16.64
CA THR A 40 4.97 14.73 15.78
C THR A 40 4.62 13.47 16.56
N TYR A 41 3.78 12.62 15.97
CA TYR A 41 3.38 11.33 16.52
C TYR A 41 4.11 10.19 15.83
N GLN A 42 4.51 9.19 16.59
CA GLN A 42 4.94 7.89 16.08
C GLN A 42 3.69 7.02 15.91
N VAL A 43 3.28 6.85 14.66
CA VAL A 43 2.08 6.10 14.31
C VAL A 43 2.49 4.71 13.86
N THR A 44 2.22 3.71 14.70
CA THR A 44 2.47 2.31 14.37
C THR A 44 1.28 1.76 13.60
N VAL A 45 1.51 1.31 12.37
CA VAL A 45 0.50 0.78 11.46
C VAL A 45 0.80 -0.67 11.08
N ARG A 46 -0.23 -1.49 10.90
CA ARG A 46 -0.14 -2.79 10.24
C ARG A 46 -0.59 -2.63 8.79
N LEU A 47 0.25 -3.09 7.87
CA LEU A 47 -0.02 -3.07 6.43
C LEU A 47 -0.23 -4.51 5.99
N ARG A 48 -1.39 -4.78 5.39
CA ARG A 48 -1.82 -6.11 4.97
C ARG A 48 -2.39 -6.08 3.57
N GLY A 49 -2.07 -7.06 2.73
CA GLY A 49 -2.53 -7.01 1.33
C GLY A 49 -2.02 -8.13 0.45
N VAL A 50 -2.50 -8.13 -0.80
CA VAL A 50 -1.98 -8.92 -1.92
C VAL A 50 -1.65 -7.96 -3.03
N VAL A 51 -0.39 -7.96 -3.46
CA VAL A 51 0.14 -7.02 -4.46
C VAL A 51 1.13 -7.71 -5.40
N GLU A 52 1.29 -7.16 -6.59
CA GLU A 52 2.32 -7.52 -7.57
C GLU A 52 3.62 -6.75 -7.34
N PRO A 53 4.79 -7.25 -7.81
CA PRO A 53 6.07 -6.61 -7.59
C PRO A 53 6.23 -5.35 -8.43
N MET A 54 6.80 -4.31 -7.82
CA MET A 54 7.23 -3.10 -8.51
C MET A 54 8.69 -2.78 -8.17
N THR A 55 9.44 -2.33 -9.16
CA THR A 55 10.81 -1.84 -8.92
C THR A 55 10.79 -0.33 -8.70
N TYR A 56 11.66 0.11 -7.81
CA TYR A 56 11.86 1.51 -7.48
C TYR A 56 13.35 1.88 -7.56
N GLN A 57 13.61 3.14 -7.87
CA GLN A 57 14.96 3.71 -7.88
C GLN A 57 15.12 4.76 -6.77
N GLY A 58 16.31 4.81 -6.14
CA GLY A 58 16.54 5.66 -4.97
C GLY A 58 15.75 5.20 -3.73
N GLY A 59 15.76 5.99 -2.66
CA GLY A 59 15.13 5.62 -1.39
C GLY A 59 15.82 4.43 -0.70
N THR A 60 15.17 3.87 0.31
CA THR A 60 15.67 2.75 1.12
C THR A 60 14.62 1.65 1.25
N SER A 61 14.91 0.48 0.70
CA SER A 61 14.13 -0.74 0.92
C SER A 61 14.46 -1.31 2.30
N ASP A 62 13.47 -1.91 2.95
CA ASP A 62 13.69 -2.69 4.17
C ASP A 62 13.65 -4.21 3.94
N GLY A 63 13.50 -4.65 2.69
CA GLY A 63 13.48 -6.06 2.31
C GLY A 63 12.16 -6.79 2.59
N MET A 64 11.12 -6.11 3.07
CA MET A 64 9.79 -6.68 3.31
C MET A 64 8.75 -6.08 2.36
N HIS A 65 9.12 -5.87 1.11
CA HIS A 65 8.32 -5.19 0.09
C HIS A 65 7.93 -3.75 0.41
N PHE A 66 8.64 -3.12 1.34
CA PHE A 66 8.41 -1.76 1.76
C PHE A 66 9.64 -0.90 1.49
N ARG A 67 9.41 0.31 0.97
CA ARG A 67 10.46 1.29 0.68
C ARG A 67 10.09 2.67 1.19
N VAL A 68 11.07 3.34 1.78
CA VAL A 68 11.01 4.75 2.18
C VAL A 68 11.68 5.60 1.08
N GLY A 69 10.93 6.55 0.52
CA GLY A 69 11.36 7.44 -0.55
C GLY A 69 11.62 6.73 -1.89
N GLY A 70 12.28 7.44 -2.80
CA GLY A 70 12.55 6.96 -4.16
C GLY A 70 11.39 7.21 -5.14
N SER A 71 11.47 6.59 -6.31
CA SER A 71 10.46 6.71 -7.36
C SER A 71 10.24 5.41 -8.13
N PRO A 72 9.01 5.16 -8.63
CA PRO A 72 8.70 4.09 -9.58
C PRO A 72 9.73 4.03 -10.71
N SER A 73 10.26 2.84 -11.01
CA SER A 73 11.24 2.66 -12.10
C SER A 73 10.76 1.74 -13.23
N ASN A 74 9.56 1.19 -13.12
CA ASN A 74 8.94 0.34 -14.15
C ASN A 74 7.52 0.86 -14.51
N PRO A 75 7.21 1.12 -15.78
CA PRO A 75 5.91 1.68 -16.18
C PRO A 75 4.79 0.63 -16.31
N THR A 76 5.08 -0.66 -16.11
CA THR A 76 4.15 -1.76 -16.36
C THR A 76 3.41 -2.24 -15.12
N TYR A 77 4.02 -2.10 -13.93
CA TYR A 77 3.50 -2.70 -12.69
C TYR A 77 2.83 -1.64 -11.82
N ASN A 78 1.80 -2.00 -11.07
CA ASN A 78 1.07 -1.04 -10.27
C ASN A 78 1.94 -0.39 -9.18
N ILE A 79 1.44 0.74 -8.70
CA ILE A 79 2.03 1.48 -7.59
C ILE A 79 1.04 1.44 -6.44
N TYR A 80 1.50 0.91 -5.30
CA TYR A 80 0.85 1.14 -4.01
C TYR A 80 1.75 2.03 -3.15
N SER A 81 1.26 3.21 -2.75
CA SER A 81 2.02 4.10 -1.88
C SER A 81 1.16 5.00 -1.00
N PHE A 82 1.64 5.32 0.19
CA PHE A 82 1.13 6.46 0.94
C PHE A 82 2.20 7.53 1.12
N ALA A 83 1.79 8.79 1.12
CA ALA A 83 2.65 9.93 1.37
C ALA A 83 2.18 10.68 2.62
N VAL A 84 3.11 11.01 3.51
CA VAL A 84 2.88 11.90 4.65
C VAL A 84 3.40 13.28 4.26
N SER A 85 2.61 14.34 4.49
CA SER A 85 3.04 15.70 4.12
C SER A 85 3.98 16.34 5.13
N ASP A 86 4.02 15.85 6.37
CA ASP A 86 4.88 16.40 7.42
C ASP A 86 5.21 15.39 8.54
N PRO A 87 6.50 15.01 8.74
CA PRO A 87 7.61 15.30 7.84
C PRO A 87 7.33 14.72 6.44
N PRO A 88 7.65 15.43 5.34
CA PRO A 88 7.38 14.95 3.99
C PRO A 88 8.10 13.64 3.69
N GLU A 89 7.36 12.57 3.39
CA GLU A 89 7.91 11.28 2.99
C GLU A 89 6.89 10.47 2.18
N VAL A 90 7.37 9.62 1.27
CA VAL A 90 6.57 8.67 0.49
C VAL A 90 7.01 7.25 0.82
N TYR A 91 6.04 6.38 1.04
CA TYR A 91 6.25 4.96 1.36
C TYR A 91 5.62 4.10 0.28
N TYR A 92 6.42 3.24 -0.35
CA TYR A 92 5.96 2.27 -1.36
C TYR A 92 5.82 0.89 -0.75
N LEU A 93 4.79 0.16 -1.17
CA LEU A 93 4.27 -1.00 -0.45
C LEU A 93 4.38 -2.32 -1.22
N ASN A 94 4.95 -2.28 -2.41
CA ASN A 94 5.17 -3.43 -3.26
C ASN A 94 6.58 -3.43 -3.89
N ASP A 95 7.57 -2.91 -3.15
CA ASP A 95 8.98 -2.89 -3.59
C ASP A 95 9.52 -4.31 -3.79
N ASN A 96 10.18 -4.56 -4.92
CA ASN A 96 10.82 -5.84 -5.16
C ASN A 96 12.07 -5.63 -6.03
N PRO A 97 13.18 -6.37 -5.80
CA PRO A 97 14.41 -6.22 -6.58
C PRO A 97 14.23 -6.60 -8.06
N THR A 98 13.21 -7.39 -8.37
CA THR A 98 12.86 -7.83 -9.72
C THR A 98 11.36 -7.77 -9.90
N VAL A 99 10.89 -7.74 -11.14
CA VAL A 99 9.47 -7.87 -11.45
C VAL A 99 9.17 -9.20 -12.15
N GLY A 100 7.90 -9.59 -12.21
CA GLY A 100 7.42 -10.78 -12.88
C GLY A 100 5.92 -10.98 -12.65
N HIS A 101 5.31 -11.90 -13.39
CA HIS A 101 3.89 -12.25 -13.29
C HIS A 101 3.63 -13.06 -12.02
N ASP A 102 3.68 -12.37 -10.88
CA ASP A 102 3.45 -12.94 -9.56
C ASP A 102 2.79 -11.92 -8.62
N THR A 103 2.08 -12.43 -7.63
CA THR A 103 1.56 -11.68 -6.49
C THR A 103 2.11 -12.25 -5.20
N PHE A 104 2.20 -11.42 -4.16
CA PHE A 104 2.63 -11.83 -2.83
C PHE A 104 1.80 -11.16 -1.75
N ILE A 105 1.76 -11.80 -0.58
CA ILE A 105 1.15 -11.24 0.62
C ILE A 105 2.13 -10.27 1.26
N ILE A 106 1.62 -9.10 1.65
CA ILE A 106 2.26 -8.25 2.65
C ILE A 106 1.49 -8.38 3.96
N ASP A 107 2.22 -8.51 5.06
CA ASP A 107 1.69 -8.43 6.43
C ASP A 107 2.82 -8.03 7.37
N HIS A 108 2.96 -6.74 7.60
CA HIS A 108 4.02 -6.23 8.47
C HIS A 108 3.64 -4.91 9.14
N THR A 109 4.32 -4.62 10.24
CA THR A 109 4.15 -3.39 10.99
C THR A 109 5.22 -2.36 10.64
N LYS A 110 4.83 -1.09 10.57
CA LYS A 110 5.72 0.06 10.39
C LYS A 110 5.38 1.15 11.38
N THR A 111 6.38 1.91 11.81
CA THR A 111 6.17 3.12 12.61
C THR A 111 6.53 4.32 11.76
N ILE A 112 5.55 5.20 11.57
CA ILE A 112 5.61 6.33 10.66
C ILE A 112 5.49 7.62 11.47
N PRO A 113 6.44 8.56 11.35
CA PRO A 113 6.29 9.88 11.96
C PRO A 113 5.25 10.70 11.20
N ILE A 114 4.23 11.21 11.90
CA ILE A 114 3.19 12.07 11.32
C ILE A 114 2.93 13.24 12.26
N ARG A 115 3.09 14.47 11.77
CA ARG A 115 2.69 15.68 12.52
C ARG A 115 1.18 15.80 12.57
N GLY A 116 0.63 16.24 13.71
CA GLY A 116 -0.81 16.54 13.79
C GLY A 116 -1.22 17.57 12.74
N GLY A 117 -2.37 17.37 12.09
CA GLY A 117 -2.81 18.22 10.99
C GLY A 117 -2.12 17.98 9.65
N ALA A 118 -1.10 17.12 9.57
CA ALA A 118 -0.53 16.69 8.30
C ALA A 118 -1.56 15.92 7.45
N THR A 119 -1.34 15.88 6.15
CA THR A 119 -2.11 15.02 5.24
C THR A 119 -1.39 13.70 5.02
N VAL A 120 -2.18 12.64 4.86
CA VAL A 120 -1.76 11.34 4.37
C VAL A 120 -2.49 11.10 3.06
N THR A 121 -1.74 11.05 1.97
CA THR A 121 -2.26 10.79 0.62
C THR A 121 -2.02 9.35 0.25
N PHE A 122 -3.01 8.76 -0.37
CA PHE A 122 -3.12 7.35 -0.60
C PHE A 122 -3.29 7.08 -2.11
N VAL A 123 -2.24 6.60 -2.77
CA VAL A 123 -2.23 6.16 -4.18
C VAL A 123 -2.26 4.62 -4.38
N GLY A 124 -3.24 4.16 -5.15
CA GLY A 124 -3.21 2.87 -5.87
C GLY A 124 -3.38 3.15 -7.37
N ASP A 125 -2.34 2.87 -8.16
CA ASP A 125 -2.29 3.24 -9.59
C ASP A 125 -1.78 2.06 -10.43
N GLY A 126 -2.66 1.49 -11.25
CA GLY A 126 -2.31 0.41 -12.17
C GLY A 126 -1.37 0.79 -13.30
N GLN A 127 -1.08 2.09 -13.51
CA GLN A 127 -0.27 2.68 -14.59
C GLN A 127 -0.74 2.42 -16.03
N ASN A 128 -1.07 1.17 -16.39
CA ASN A 128 -1.47 0.72 -17.73
C ASN A 128 -2.87 0.05 -17.76
N ALA A 129 -3.60 0.05 -16.63
CA ALA A 129 -4.92 -0.57 -16.45
C ALA A 129 -4.93 -2.11 -16.58
N VAL A 130 -3.77 -2.75 -16.46
CA VAL A 130 -3.60 -4.20 -16.42
C VAL A 130 -2.88 -4.55 -15.12
N GLU A 131 -3.49 -5.44 -14.35
CA GLU A 131 -2.96 -5.95 -13.08
C GLU A 131 -2.63 -7.42 -13.24
N ILE A 132 -1.60 -7.88 -12.56
CA ILE A 132 -1.43 -9.30 -12.29
C ILE A 132 -2.57 -9.73 -11.36
N ALA A 133 -3.38 -10.67 -11.82
CA ALA A 133 -4.47 -11.20 -11.03
C ALA A 133 -3.94 -11.86 -9.75
N ASN A 134 -4.76 -11.91 -8.70
CA ASN A 134 -4.52 -12.82 -7.58
C ASN A 134 -4.84 -14.29 -7.99
N PHE A 135 -4.24 -14.76 -9.08
CA PHE A 135 -4.48 -16.08 -9.70
C PHE A 135 -3.97 -17.25 -8.85
N LYS A 136 -3.12 -16.95 -7.86
CA LYS A 136 -2.70 -17.91 -6.81
C LYS A 136 -3.72 -18.05 -5.69
N HIS A 137 -4.80 -17.27 -5.72
CA HIS A 137 -5.84 -17.22 -4.69
C HIS A 137 -5.24 -16.99 -3.29
N LEU A 138 -4.30 -16.06 -3.19
CA LEU A 138 -3.71 -15.66 -1.92
C LEU A 138 -4.79 -15.03 -1.04
N VAL A 139 -4.83 -15.45 0.22
CA VAL A 139 -5.77 -14.98 1.23
C VAL A 139 -4.98 -14.36 2.37
N VAL A 140 -5.39 -13.18 2.81
CA VAL A 140 -4.80 -12.49 3.96
C VAL A 140 -5.72 -12.66 5.15
N ASP A 141 -5.24 -13.36 6.18
CA ASP A 141 -6.06 -13.71 7.34
C ASP A 141 -6.57 -12.47 8.10
N GLY A 142 -7.84 -12.55 8.52
CA GLY A 142 -8.44 -11.56 9.41
C GLY A 142 -8.80 -10.22 8.78
N ILE A 143 -8.82 -10.11 7.45
CA ILE A 143 -9.39 -8.97 6.72
C ILE A 143 -10.27 -9.44 5.57
N PRO A 144 -11.38 -8.73 5.26
CA PRO A 144 -12.19 -9.06 4.10
C PRO A 144 -11.34 -9.10 2.81
N PRO A 145 -11.65 -10.01 1.86
CA PRO A 145 -12.77 -10.95 1.88
C PRO A 145 -12.47 -12.33 2.49
N ALA A 146 -11.42 -12.48 3.32
CA ALA A 146 -11.09 -13.76 3.95
C ALA A 146 -12.34 -14.44 4.58
N PRO A 147 -12.53 -15.76 4.39
CA PRO A 147 -11.55 -16.73 3.89
C PRO A 147 -11.39 -16.79 2.36
N GLU A 148 -12.14 -15.98 1.60
CA GLU A 148 -12.04 -15.98 0.15
C GLU A 148 -10.89 -15.07 -0.35
N PRO A 149 -10.30 -15.36 -1.51
CA PRO A 149 -9.33 -14.48 -2.13
C PRO A 149 -10.02 -13.21 -2.66
N PHE A 150 -9.32 -12.07 -2.57
CA PHE A 150 -9.77 -10.87 -3.25
C PHE A 150 -9.56 -11.01 -4.76
N ILE A 151 -10.57 -10.63 -5.56
CA ILE A 151 -10.50 -10.62 -7.02
C ILE A 151 -9.84 -9.30 -7.47
N GLY A 152 -8.51 -9.33 -7.54
CA GLY A 152 -7.67 -8.17 -7.83
C GLY A 152 -6.58 -8.03 -6.78
N GLN A 153 -6.13 -6.81 -6.56
CA GLN A 153 -5.09 -6.51 -5.59
C GLN A 153 -5.58 -5.48 -4.58
N PHE A 154 -4.99 -5.49 -3.38
CA PHE A 154 -5.36 -4.53 -2.37
C PHE A 154 -4.30 -4.38 -1.29
N ILE A 155 -4.39 -3.26 -0.56
CA ILE A 155 -3.76 -3.07 0.73
C ILE A 155 -4.80 -2.57 1.73
N GLN A 156 -4.64 -2.93 3.00
CA GLN A 156 -5.33 -2.34 4.14
C GLN A 156 -4.29 -1.84 5.16
N LEU A 157 -4.52 -0.63 5.67
CA LEU A 157 -3.75 -0.01 6.74
C LEU A 157 -4.61 0.05 8.01
N ASP A 158 -4.14 -0.57 9.08
CA ASP A 158 -4.75 -0.48 10.41
C ASP A 158 -3.79 0.23 11.37
N VAL A 159 -4.29 1.16 12.17
CA VAL A 159 -3.49 1.86 13.18
C VAL A 159 -3.46 1.02 14.45
N LEU A 160 -2.24 0.62 14.86
CA LEU A 160 -2.01 -0.18 16.07
C LEU A 160 -1.72 0.70 17.29
N SER A 161 -0.94 1.78 17.13
CA SER A 161 -0.69 2.74 18.19
C SER A 161 -0.40 4.14 17.65
N VAL A 162 -0.66 5.15 18.48
CA VAL A 162 -0.32 6.56 18.23
C VAL A 162 0.32 7.09 19.49
N GLU A 163 1.61 7.39 19.41
CA GLU A 163 2.41 7.85 20.55
C GLU A 163 3.01 9.22 20.22
N ALA A 164 2.89 10.20 21.12
CA ALA A 164 3.62 11.45 20.94
C ALA A 164 5.13 11.17 21.00
N ALA A 165 5.90 11.69 20.05
CA ALA A 165 7.35 11.60 20.14
C ALA A 165 7.80 12.27 21.45
N GLN A 166 8.56 11.53 22.28
CA GLN A 166 9.12 12.12 23.49
C GLN A 166 10.11 13.24 23.10
N PRO A 167 10.12 14.36 23.83
CA PRO A 167 11.07 15.45 23.61
C PRO A 167 12.52 15.04 23.87
#